data_AF-A0A352KIL7-F1
#
_entry.id   AF-A0A352KIL7-F1
#
_cell.length_a   1.000
_cell.length_b   1.000
_cell.length_c   1.000
_cell.angle_alpha   90.00
_cell.angle_beta   90.00
_cell.angle_gamma   90.00
#
_symmetry.space_group_name_H-M   'P 1'
#
loop_
_entity.id
_entity.type
_entity.pdbx_description
1 polymer ?
#
loop_
_entity_poly.entity_id
_entity_poly.type
_entity_poly.pdbx_seq_one_letter_code
_entity_poly.pdbx_strand_id
1 'polypeptide(L)' 'MDGYYQHLEQALVEFDFLDRSNPKLLMRRLRRLYNRAKPDQREINILRGILTAAQSHKNNKKN' A
#
# COMPACT_ATOMS: atom_id res chain seq x y z
N MET A 1 -0.96 -4.38 11.66
CA MET A 1 -0.17 -3.41 10.86
C MET A 1 0.69 -4.07 9.78
N ASP A 2 1.43 -5.12 10.08
CA ASP A 2 2.39 -5.69 9.10
C ASP A 2 1.76 -6.16 7.80
N GLY A 3 0.62 -6.86 7.87
CA GLY A 3 -0.11 -7.26 6.67
C GLY A 3 -0.68 -6.08 5.88
N TYR A 4 -0.88 -4.90 6.47
CA TYR A 4 -1.26 -3.71 5.71
C TYR A 4 -0.05 -3.17 4.95
N TYR A 5 1.12 -3.10 5.60
CA TYR A 5 2.34 -2.63 4.94
C TYR A 5 2.79 -3.55 3.80
N GLN A 6 2.62 -4.86 3.93
CA GLN A 6 2.90 -5.80 2.85
C GLN A 6 1.98 -5.56 1.63
N HIS A 7 0.67 -5.39 1.88
CA HIS A 7 -0.30 -5.11 0.81
C HIS A 7 -0.02 -3.75 0.14
N LEU A 8 0.29 -2.73 0.94
CA LEU A 8 0.68 -1.41 0.44
C LEU A 8 1.92 -1.49 -0.45
N GLU A 9 2.96 -2.21 -0.04
CA GLU A 9 4.18 -2.39 -0.84
C GLU A 9 3.87 -3.08 -2.18
N GLN A 10 3.11 -4.18 -2.14
CA GLN A 10 2.69 -4.90 -3.34
C GLN A 10 1.92 -4.00 -4.29
N ALA A 11 0.94 -3.24 -3.79
CA ALA A 11 0.13 -2.33 -4.59
C ALA A 11 0.99 -1.23 -5.23
N LEU A 12 1.90 -0.61 -4.48
CA LEU A 12 2.76 0.45 -5.01
C LEU A 12 3.74 -0.06 -6.08
N VAL A 13 4.24 -1.29 -5.94
CA VAL A 13 5.05 -1.96 -6.98
C VAL A 13 4.19 -2.26 -8.20
N GLU A 14 2.98 -2.78 -7.99
CA GLU A 14 2.05 -3.09 -9.07
C GLU A 14 1.66 -1.84 -9.84
N PHE A 15 1.52 -0.69 -9.16
CA PHE A 15 1.22 0.61 -9.75
C PHE A 15 2.41 1.29 -10.44
N ASP A 16 3.60 0.69 -10.42
CA ASP A 16 4.85 1.29 -10.90
C ASP A 16 5.20 2.62 -10.17
N PHE A 17 4.66 2.81 -8.95
CA PHE A 17 4.93 3.98 -8.09
C PHE A 17 6.16 3.75 -7.20
N LEU A 18 6.38 2.51 -6.79
CA LEU A 18 7.57 2.12 -6.04
C LEU A 18 8.62 1.59 -7.02
N ASP A 19 9.74 2.30 -7.13
CA ASP A 19 10.90 1.81 -7.86
C ASP A 19 11.45 0.55 -7.19
N ARG A 20 11.49 -0.55 -7.95
CA ARG A 20 12.03 -1.84 -7.52
C ARG A 20 13.52 -1.79 -7.19
N SER A 21 14.24 -0.79 -7.69
CA SER A 21 15.67 -0.59 -7.41
C SER A 21 15.94 -0.07 -5.98
N ASN A 22 15.01 0.70 -5.41
CA ASN A 22 15.13 1.22 -4.03
C ASN A 22 13.78 1.35 -3.29
N PRO A 23 13.08 0.23 -3.05
CA PRO A 23 11.75 0.24 -2.44
C PRO A 23 11.76 0.64 -0.96
N LYS A 24 12.92 0.48 -0.29
CA LYS A 24 13.04 0.58 1.17
C LYS A 24 12.83 2.00 1.70
N LEU A 25 13.24 3.04 0.96
CA LEU A 25 13.17 4.41 1.46
C LEU A 25 11.73 4.91 1.60
N LEU A 26 10.92 4.69 0.56
CA LEU A 26 9.52 5.11 0.55
C LEU A 26 8.70 4.30 1.56
N MET A 27 8.87 2.97 1.58
CA MET A 27 8.20 2.11 2.57
C MET A 27 8.55 2.51 4.01
N ARG A 28 9.80 2.87 4.28
CA ARG A 28 10.21 3.38 5.60
C ARG A 28 9.51 4.71 5.96
N ARG A 29 9.34 5.63 5.00
CA ARG A 29 8.60 6.89 5.21
C ARG A 29 7.13 6.63 5.49
N LEU A 30 6.49 5.75 4.72
CA LEU A 30 5.09 5.37 4.88
C LEU A 30 4.85 4.68 6.23
N ARG A 31 5.70 3.73 6.62
CA ARG A 31 5.62 3.09 7.96
C ARG A 31 5.69 4.11 9.09
N ARG A 32 6.58 5.11 9.01
CA ARG A 32 6.62 6.19 10.00
C ARG A 32 5.36 7.05 10.00
N LEU A 33 4.80 7.35 8.83
CA LEU A 33 3.56 8.13 8.71
C LEU A 33 2.39 7.43 9.41
N TYR A 34 2.14 6.16 9.07
CA TYR A 34 1.03 5.41 9.64
C TYR A 34 1.24 5.06 11.12
N ASN A 35 2.48 4.77 11.54
CA ASN A 35 2.78 4.58 12.96
C ASN A 35 2.53 5.85 13.78
N ARG A 36 2.78 7.04 13.20
CA ARG A 36 2.46 8.32 13.87
C ARG A 36 0.96 8.58 13.92
N ALA A 37 0.23 8.25 12.86
CA ALA A 37 -1.22 8.41 12.79
C ALA A 37 -1.96 7.45 13.75
N LYS A 38 -1.34 6.31 14.11
CA LYS A 38 -1.91 5.28 14.99
C LYS A 38 -3.35 4.87 14.59
N PRO A 39 -3.60 4.52 13.32
CA PRO A 39 -4.95 4.19 12.89
C PRO A 39 -5.45 2.92 13.56
N ASP A 40 -6.76 2.88 13.81
CA ASP A 40 -7.44 1.73 14.38
C ASP A 40 -7.64 0.61 13.32
N GLN A 41 -8.14 -0.54 13.77
CA GLN A 41 -8.34 -1.68 12.87
C GLN A 41 -9.38 -1.40 11.77
N ARG A 42 -10.39 -0.56 12.02
CA ARG A 42 -11.41 -0.20 11.02
C ARG A 42 -10.81 0.69 9.95
N GLU A 43 -10.01 1.67 10.34
CA GLU A 43 -9.30 2.54 9.42
C GLU A 43 -8.31 1.75 8.55
N ILE A 44 -7.59 0.78 9.13
CA ILE A 44 -6.73 -0.13 8.36
C ILE A 44 -7.52 -0.97 7.35
N ASN A 45 -8.71 -1.44 7.71
CA ASN A 45 -9.57 -2.18 6.79
C ASN A 45 -10.06 -1.30 5.63
N ILE A 46 -10.42 -0.04 5.89
CA ILE A 46 -10.79 0.94 4.86
C ILE A 46 -9.60 1.16 3.91
N LEU A 47 -8.41 1.43 4.46
CA LEU A 47 -7.20 1.63 3.65
C LEU A 47 -6.87 0.41 2.78
N ARG A 48 -7.03 -0.81 3.31
CA ARG A 48 -6.89 -2.04 2.53
C ARG A 48 -7.93 -2.14 1.41
N GLY A 49 -9.19 -1.81 1.70
CA GLY A 49 -10.27 -1.80 0.70
C GLY A 49 -9.96 -0.86 -0.47
N ILE A 50 -9.43 0.33 -0.18
CA ILE A 50 -8.97 1.29 -1.20
C ILE A 50 -7.87 0.67 -2.09
N LEU A 51 -6.86 0.03 -1.48
CA LEU A 51 -5.79 -0.64 -2.23
C LEU A 51 -6.32 -1.76 -3.13
N THR A 52 -7.23 -2.61 -2.62
CA THR A 52 -7.85 -3.69 -3.39
C THR A 52 -8.63 -3.15 -4.59
N ALA A 53 -9.43 -2.11 -4.40
CA ALA A 53 -10.19 -1.50 -5.49
C ALA A 53 -9.26 -0.93 -6.57
N ALA A 54 -8.20 -0.22 -6.17
CA ALA A 54 -7.22 0.34 -7.09
C ALA A 54 -6.47 -0.75 -7.90
N GLN A 55 -6.08 -1.85 -7.25
CA GLN A 55 -5.45 -2.99 -7.93
C GLN A 55 -6.40 -3.69 -8.91
N SER A 56 -7.67 -3.89 -8.52
CA SER A 56 -8.68 -4.45 -9.43
C SER A 56 -8.84 -3.60 -10.70
N HIS A 57 -8.89 -2.27 -10.57
CA HIS A 57 -8.94 -1.36 -11.71
C HIS A 57 -7.70 -1.45 -12.61
N LYS A 58 -6.49 -1.58 -12.06
CA LYS A 58 -5.28 -1.76 -12.88
C LYS A 58 -5.28 -3.09 -13.64
N ASN A 59 -5.72 -4.16 -13.00
CA ASN A 59 -5.79 -5.50 -13.63
C ASN A 59 -6.83 -5.54 -14.77
N ASN A 60 -7.98 -4.91 -14.60
CA ASN A 60 -8.99 -4.80 -15.66
C ASN A 60 -8.53 -4.01 -16.89
N LYS A 61 -7.52 -3.15 -16.75
CA LYS A 61 -6.95 -2.34 -17.84
C LYS A 61 -5.81 -3.05 -18.59
N LYS A 62 -5.32 -4.17 -18.04
CA LYS A 62 -4.27 -5.02 -18.64
C LYS A 62 -4.84 -6.17 -19.48
N ASN A 63 -6.12 -6.49 -19.32
CA ASN A 63 -6.88 -7.44 -20.14
C ASN A 63 -7.52 -6.73 -21.33
#